data_AF-A0A0V0J6D4-F1
#
_entry.id   AF-A0A0V0J6D4-F1
#
_cell.length_a   1.000
_cell.length_b   1.000
_cell.length_c   1.000
_cell.angle_alpha   90.00
_cell.angle_beta   90.00
_cell.angle_gamma   90.00
#
_symmetry.space_group_name_H-M   'P 1'
#
loop_
_entity.id
_entity.type
_entity.pdbx_description
1 polymer ?
#
loop_
_entity_poly.entity_id
_entity_poly.type
_entity_poly.pdbx_seq_one_letter_code
_entity_poly.pdbx_strand_id
1 'polypeptide(L)'
;MLTFICVLALAVSCPAQPTTPEPWLVVEEEISPKYWQKEAEKFIAAACKRFPILKSQKPAKNVILFLGDGMGIPTVSASRFYLAHRSGLNGSMLTHPFEEWPYSTVARTYDLETVVTDSASSANAYLTGTKTRTGMIGVTGNLHYKQCGVWPAEHFTHSALEAASKAGKATGILTTTRITHASPSGCYGHVTFRDFEGDVDLQKVCGETYKEMHCQDLACQLIYNNRDINVMIGGGAKNFYPQGQEIPNQPGNKGTRLDNRTLVSEWIAYQEQQGRKYKFINSPQDFNTADFSNTEYLLGLPYPDHMLYTDEKSADEPSLMRYTQTAI
;
A
#
# COMPACT_ATOMS: atom_id res chain seq x y z
N MET A 1 21.50 -80.99 -7.24
CA MET A 1 21.63 -79.78 -6.41
C MET A 1 20.29 -79.07 -6.46
N LEU A 2 19.43 -79.27 -5.44
CA LEU A 2 18.15 -78.55 -5.32
C LEU A 2 18.42 -77.23 -4.61
N THR A 3 18.13 -76.11 -5.27
CA THR A 3 18.18 -74.78 -4.67
C THR A 3 16.83 -74.50 -4.01
N PHE A 4 16.79 -74.47 -2.68
CA PHE A 4 15.65 -73.98 -1.91
C PHE A 4 15.67 -72.44 -1.91
N ILE A 5 14.62 -71.81 -2.44
CA ILE A 5 14.39 -70.38 -2.27
C ILE A 5 13.40 -70.23 -1.12
N CYS A 6 13.86 -69.66 0.00
CA CYS A 6 13.01 -69.30 1.14
C CYS A 6 12.54 -67.86 0.94
N VAL A 7 11.26 -67.66 0.61
CA VAL A 7 10.65 -66.33 0.54
C VAL A 7 10.09 -66.01 1.92
N LEU A 8 10.80 -65.17 2.68
CA LEU A 8 10.27 -64.57 3.91
C LEU A 8 9.34 -63.40 3.52
N ALA A 9 8.04 -63.60 3.61
CA ALA A 9 7.07 -62.52 3.57
C ALA A 9 6.92 -61.94 4.99
N LEU A 10 7.61 -60.85 5.29
CA LEU A 10 7.34 -60.04 6.47
C LEU A 10 6.04 -59.27 6.23
N ALA A 11 4.95 -59.74 6.86
CA ALA A 11 3.71 -58.98 6.95
C ALA A 11 3.94 -57.76 7.86
N VAL A 12 4.36 -56.64 7.28
CA VAL A 12 4.28 -55.34 7.95
C VAL A 12 2.80 -54.97 7.96
N SER A 13 2.13 -55.18 9.10
CA SER A 13 0.82 -54.59 9.33
C SER A 13 1.02 -53.08 9.42
N CYS A 14 0.82 -52.38 8.30
CA CYS A 14 0.69 -50.93 8.33
C CYS A 14 -0.63 -50.64 9.08
N PRO A 15 -0.62 -50.04 10.27
CA PRO A 15 -1.87 -49.68 10.93
C PRO A 15 -2.62 -48.74 9.99
N ALA A 16 -3.87 -49.08 9.67
CA ALA A 16 -4.72 -48.20 8.90
C ALA A 16 -4.78 -46.86 9.63
N GLN A 17 -4.28 -45.79 9.02
CA GLN A 17 -4.52 -44.45 9.52
C GLN A 17 -6.04 -44.28 9.62
N PRO A 18 -6.58 -43.84 10.77
CA PRO A 18 -8.00 -43.57 10.88
C PRO A 18 -8.38 -42.62 9.74
N THR A 19 -9.24 -43.09 8.83
CA THR A 19 -9.72 -42.35 7.66
C THR A 19 -10.79 -41.34 8.01
N THR A 20 -11.17 -41.26 9.28
CA THR A 20 -12.06 -40.24 9.82
C THR A 20 -11.25 -38.97 10.03
N PRO A 21 -11.54 -37.88 9.30
CA PRO A 21 -10.97 -36.57 9.63
C PRO A 21 -11.28 -36.27 11.09
N GLU A 22 -10.34 -35.66 11.81
CA GLU A 22 -10.66 -35.14 13.13
C GLU A 22 -11.88 -34.21 13.04
N PRO A 23 -12.85 -34.32 13.96
CA PRO A 23 -14.00 -33.43 13.97
C PRO A 23 -13.54 -31.98 14.02
N TRP A 24 -14.17 -31.13 13.22
CA TRP A 24 -13.92 -29.69 13.30
C TRP A 24 -14.25 -29.17 14.70
N LEU A 25 -13.46 -28.22 15.19
CA LEU A 25 -13.71 -27.59 16.48
C LEU A 25 -15.04 -26.82 16.43
N VAL A 26 -15.91 -27.08 17.41
CA VAL A 26 -17.19 -26.39 17.58
C VAL A 26 -17.11 -25.55 18.85
N VAL A 27 -17.44 -24.26 18.72
CA VAL A 27 -17.53 -23.34 19.87
C VAL A 27 -18.78 -23.68 20.67
N GLU A 28 -18.62 -24.12 21.92
CA GLU A 28 -19.72 -24.65 22.73
C GLU A 28 -20.85 -23.62 22.96
N GLU A 29 -20.50 -22.34 23.11
CA GLU A 29 -21.45 -21.26 23.31
C GLU A 29 -22.36 -21.03 22.09
N GLU A 30 -21.84 -21.27 20.88
CA GLU A 30 -22.57 -21.10 19.61
C GLU A 30 -23.61 -22.20 19.36
N ILE A 31 -23.54 -23.32 20.09
CA ILE A 31 -24.49 -24.43 19.95
C ILE A 31 -25.91 -23.98 20.33
N SER A 32 -26.04 -23.06 21.29
CA SER A 32 -27.35 -22.60 21.76
C SER A 32 -28.01 -21.62 20.78
N PRO A 33 -29.26 -21.84 20.33
CA PRO A 33 -29.99 -20.84 19.55
C PRO A 33 -30.11 -19.46 20.24
N LYS A 34 -30.08 -19.43 21.58
CA LYS A 34 -30.10 -18.20 22.37
C LYS A 34 -28.88 -17.32 22.13
N TYR A 35 -27.73 -17.92 21.81
CA TYR A 35 -26.52 -17.18 21.44
C TYR A 35 -26.77 -16.35 20.18
N TRP A 36 -27.26 -16.99 19.11
CA TRP A 36 -27.54 -16.34 17.84
C TRP A 36 -28.63 -15.26 17.94
N GLN A 37 -29.66 -15.51 18.76
CA GLN A 37 -30.68 -14.49 19.04
C GLN A 37 -30.05 -13.25 19.70
N LYS A 38 -29.19 -13.44 20.70
CA LYS A 38 -28.52 -12.34 21.41
C LYS A 38 -27.60 -11.54 20.47
N GLU A 39 -26.87 -12.21 19.58
CA GLU A 39 -26.03 -11.52 18.59
C GLU A 39 -26.87 -10.71 17.59
N ALA A 40 -28.00 -11.24 17.12
CA ALA A 40 -28.92 -10.51 16.25
C ALA A 40 -29.54 -9.29 16.95
N GLU A 41 -29.94 -9.41 18.22
CA GLU A 41 -30.47 -8.30 19.04
C GLU A 41 -29.43 -7.18 19.19
N LYS A 42 -28.17 -7.52 19.47
CA LYS A 42 -27.06 -6.55 19.52
C LYS A 42 -26.89 -5.85 18.18
N PHE A 43 -26.89 -6.59 17.08
CA PHE A 43 -26.73 -6.05 15.73
C PHE A 43 -27.86 -5.06 15.37
N ILE A 44 -29.12 -5.44 15.61
CA ILE A 44 -30.29 -4.58 15.35
C ILE A 44 -30.22 -3.33 16.22
N ALA A 45 -29.91 -3.45 17.51
CA ALA A 45 -29.78 -2.32 18.42
C ALA A 45 -28.68 -1.35 17.99
N ALA A 46 -27.56 -1.85 17.46
CA ALA A 46 -26.49 -1.03 16.90
C ALA A 46 -26.93 -0.35 15.59
N ALA A 47 -27.60 -1.08 14.69
CA ALA A 47 -28.10 -0.55 13.42
C ALA A 47 -29.11 0.59 13.61
N CYS A 48 -30.04 0.45 14.55
CA CYS A 48 -31.02 1.49 14.88
C CYS A 48 -30.38 2.81 15.34
N LYS A 49 -29.16 2.78 15.90
CA LYS A 49 -28.41 3.97 16.34
C LYS A 49 -27.62 4.66 15.21
N ARG A 50 -27.49 4.06 14.02
CA ARG A 50 -26.67 4.60 12.91
C ARG A 50 -27.34 5.77 12.17
N PHE A 51 -28.65 5.72 11.96
CA PHE A 51 -29.38 6.73 11.19
C PHE A 51 -29.44 8.14 11.83
N PRO A 52 -29.57 8.31 13.17
CA PRO A 52 -29.54 9.63 13.80
C PRO A 52 -28.20 10.37 13.66
N ILE A 53 -27.08 9.65 13.50
CA ILE A 53 -25.72 10.22 13.39
C ILE A 53 -25.53 11.00 12.07
N LEU A 54 -26.26 10.63 11.01
CA LEU A 54 -26.24 11.30 9.70
C LEU A 54 -26.75 12.74 9.73
N LYS A 55 -27.47 13.16 10.78
CA LYS A 55 -27.94 14.55 10.93
C LYS A 55 -26.86 15.51 11.42
N SER A 56 -25.69 15.03 11.87
CA SER A 56 -24.60 15.93 12.27
C SER A 56 -23.86 16.42 11.03
N GLN A 57 -24.19 17.65 10.59
CA GLN A 57 -23.69 18.29 9.36
C GLN A 57 -22.29 18.92 9.48
N LYS A 58 -21.44 18.47 10.41
CA LYS A 58 -20.11 19.08 10.54
C LYS A 58 -19.18 18.50 9.48
N PRO A 59 -18.55 19.32 8.62
CA PRO A 59 -17.55 18.85 7.68
C PRO A 59 -16.43 18.08 8.39
N ALA A 60 -15.93 17.02 7.75
CA ALA A 60 -14.82 16.24 8.30
C ALA A 60 -13.57 17.12 8.41
N LYS A 61 -12.96 17.17 9.60
CA LYS A 61 -11.69 17.88 9.81
C LYS A 61 -10.53 17.14 9.11
N ASN A 62 -10.52 15.81 9.29
CA ASN A 62 -9.48 14.90 8.84
C ASN A 62 -10.10 13.78 7.99
N VAL A 63 -9.35 13.27 7.02
CA VAL A 63 -9.74 12.12 6.19
C VAL A 63 -8.55 11.16 6.15
N ILE A 64 -8.79 9.89 6.45
CA ILE A 64 -7.80 8.82 6.37
C ILE A 64 -8.38 7.74 5.45
N LEU A 65 -7.65 7.39 4.40
CA LEU A 65 -8.01 6.33 3.47
C LEU A 65 -7.04 5.16 3.65
N PHE A 66 -7.56 4.01 4.07
CA PHE A 66 -6.82 2.75 4.06
C PHE A 66 -7.11 2.01 2.75
N LEU A 67 -6.08 1.67 2.00
CA LEU A 67 -6.18 0.93 0.74
C LEU A 67 -5.45 -0.41 0.87
N GLY A 68 -6.22 -1.51 0.84
CA GLY A 68 -5.68 -2.86 0.71
C GLY A 68 -5.55 -3.23 -0.76
N ASP A 69 -4.35 -3.16 -1.32
CA ASP A 69 -4.10 -3.44 -2.74
C ASP A 69 -4.38 -4.93 -3.03
N GLY A 70 -5.25 -5.22 -4.01
CA GLY A 70 -5.72 -6.58 -4.27
C GLY A 70 -6.62 -7.20 -3.19
N MET A 71 -7.06 -6.44 -2.18
CA MET A 71 -7.85 -6.96 -1.06
C MET A 71 -9.35 -7.09 -1.38
N GLY A 72 -9.70 -8.05 -2.23
CA GLY A 72 -11.09 -8.40 -2.52
C GLY A 72 -11.80 -9.09 -1.34
N ILE A 73 -13.13 -9.27 -1.46
CA ILE A 73 -13.95 -9.98 -0.45
C ILE A 73 -13.40 -11.40 -0.13
N PRO A 74 -12.90 -12.18 -1.12
CA PRO A 74 -12.26 -13.46 -0.81
C PRO A 74 -11.02 -13.32 0.09
N THR A 75 -10.17 -12.31 -0.13
CA THR A 75 -8.99 -12.02 0.70
C THR A 75 -9.37 -11.64 2.13
N VAL A 76 -10.41 -10.82 2.30
CA VAL A 76 -10.95 -10.48 3.63
C VAL A 76 -11.46 -11.74 4.36
N SER A 77 -12.14 -12.64 3.63
CA SER A 77 -12.61 -13.92 4.21
C SER A 77 -11.46 -14.86 4.57
N ALA A 78 -10.50 -15.04 3.67
CA ALA A 78 -9.33 -15.89 3.91
C ALA A 78 -8.48 -15.38 5.09
N SER A 79 -8.31 -14.07 5.22
CA SER A 79 -7.56 -13.49 6.35
C SER A 79 -8.27 -13.66 7.69
N ARG A 80 -9.61 -13.72 7.74
CA ARG A 80 -10.34 -14.11 8.97
C ARG A 80 -10.02 -15.54 9.39
N PHE A 81 -9.99 -16.48 8.44
CA PHE A 81 -9.61 -17.87 8.73
C PHE A 81 -8.16 -17.99 9.20
N TYR A 82 -7.26 -17.24 8.57
CA TYR A 82 -5.88 -17.17 8.99
C TYR A 82 -5.73 -16.63 10.42
N LEU A 83 -6.46 -15.56 10.76
CA LEU A 83 -6.47 -14.99 12.10
C LEU A 83 -7.00 -16.00 13.13
N ALA A 84 -8.12 -16.68 12.83
CA ALA A 84 -8.69 -17.70 13.70
C ALA A 84 -7.70 -18.83 13.97
N HIS A 85 -7.01 -19.29 12.92
CA HIS A 85 -5.98 -20.31 13.03
C HIS A 85 -4.79 -19.84 13.88
N ARG A 86 -4.26 -18.65 13.61
CA ARG A 86 -3.13 -18.06 14.35
C ARG A 86 -3.44 -17.83 15.84
N SER A 87 -4.69 -17.49 16.16
CA SER A 87 -5.12 -17.22 17.53
C SER A 87 -5.57 -18.47 18.29
N GLY A 88 -5.56 -19.66 17.66
CA GLY A 88 -6.09 -20.89 18.26
C GLY A 88 -7.61 -20.88 18.45
N LEU A 89 -8.30 -19.95 17.79
CA LEU A 89 -9.76 -19.75 17.84
C LEU A 89 -10.42 -20.30 16.57
N ASN A 90 -9.92 -21.43 16.06
CA ASN A 90 -10.52 -22.11 14.91
C ASN A 90 -12.00 -22.39 15.18
N GLY A 91 -12.87 -22.17 14.21
CA GLY A 91 -14.31 -22.32 14.39
C GLY A 91 -15.01 -21.12 15.05
N SER A 92 -14.27 -20.12 15.56
CA SER A 92 -14.86 -18.86 16.05
C SER A 92 -15.09 -17.85 14.93
N MET A 93 -16.15 -17.05 15.06
CA MET A 93 -16.40 -15.90 14.18
C MET A 93 -15.48 -14.72 14.54
N LEU A 94 -14.29 -14.66 13.95
CA LEU A 94 -13.43 -13.48 14.02
C LEU A 94 -13.72 -12.50 12.88
N THR A 95 -13.65 -11.21 13.19
CA THR A 95 -13.83 -10.10 12.24
C THR A 95 -12.65 -9.14 12.32
N HIS A 96 -12.38 -8.45 11.21
CA HIS A 96 -11.44 -7.34 11.23
C HIS A 96 -12.09 -6.08 11.82
N PRO A 97 -11.33 -5.17 12.46
CA PRO A 97 -11.89 -3.96 13.06
C PRO A 97 -12.67 -3.07 12.07
N PHE A 98 -12.33 -3.08 10.79
CA PHE A 98 -13.05 -2.30 9.77
C PHE A 98 -14.40 -2.91 9.36
N GLU A 99 -14.66 -4.18 9.66
CA GLU A 99 -15.96 -4.83 9.39
C GLU A 99 -17.06 -4.34 10.34
N GLU A 100 -16.68 -3.74 11.47
CA GLU A 100 -17.60 -3.13 12.44
C GLU A 100 -18.02 -1.70 12.05
N TRP A 101 -17.39 -1.12 11.02
CA TRP A 101 -17.69 0.22 10.57
C TRP A 101 -19.17 0.36 10.17
N PRO A 102 -19.78 1.54 10.39
CA PRO A 102 -21.22 1.71 10.23
C PRO A 102 -21.71 1.62 8.79
N TYR A 103 -20.82 1.77 7.82
CA TYR A 103 -21.14 1.78 6.40
C TYR A 103 -20.18 0.87 5.63
N SER A 104 -20.76 0.05 4.77
CA SER A 104 -20.04 -0.75 3.78
C SER A 104 -20.73 -0.59 2.44
N THR A 105 -19.95 -0.65 1.37
CA THR A 105 -20.45 -0.54 0.00
C THR A 105 -19.60 -1.37 -0.93
N VAL A 106 -20.12 -1.66 -2.12
CA VAL A 106 -19.38 -2.26 -3.22
C VAL A 106 -18.96 -1.18 -4.21
N ALA A 107 -17.79 -1.33 -4.82
CA ALA A 107 -17.26 -0.43 -5.84
C ALA A 107 -17.12 -1.17 -7.18
N ARG A 108 -17.50 -0.52 -8.28
CA ARG A 108 -17.30 -1.04 -9.64
C ARG A 108 -15.95 -0.57 -10.18
N THR A 109 -15.00 -1.50 -10.27
CA THR A 109 -13.58 -1.19 -10.43
C THR A 109 -13.06 -1.11 -11.86
N TYR A 110 -13.86 -1.42 -12.90
CA TYR A 110 -13.42 -1.33 -14.31
C TYR A 110 -12.78 0.03 -14.65
N ASP A 111 -11.84 0.08 -15.58
CA ASP A 111 -11.26 1.33 -16.07
C ASP A 111 -11.78 1.70 -17.46
N LEU A 112 -11.21 2.71 -18.13
CA LEU A 112 -11.73 3.14 -19.44
C LEU A 112 -11.49 2.13 -20.58
N GLU A 113 -10.60 1.16 -20.40
CA GLU A 113 -10.21 0.20 -21.45
C GLU A 113 -10.49 -1.27 -21.05
N THR A 114 -10.50 -1.59 -19.76
CA THR A 114 -10.54 -2.96 -19.25
C THR A 114 -11.58 -3.16 -18.16
N VAL A 115 -12.17 -4.36 -18.14
CA VAL A 115 -13.09 -4.79 -17.08
C VAL A 115 -12.34 -5.15 -15.80
N VAL A 116 -11.12 -5.65 -15.94
CA VAL A 116 -10.19 -5.95 -14.85
C VAL A 116 -9.12 -4.87 -14.82
N THR A 117 -9.33 -3.87 -13.97
CA THR A 117 -8.42 -2.72 -13.78
C THR A 117 -7.07 -3.13 -13.21
N ASP A 118 -6.06 -2.30 -13.46
CA ASP A 118 -4.79 -2.36 -12.73
C ASP A 118 -4.76 -1.36 -11.54
N SER A 119 -3.70 -1.39 -10.73
CA SER A 119 -3.54 -0.47 -9.58
C SER A 119 -3.44 1.00 -10.00
N ALA A 120 -2.91 1.32 -11.19
CA ALA A 120 -2.74 2.70 -11.63
C ALA A 120 -4.06 3.37 -11.98
N SER A 121 -4.84 2.75 -12.87
CA SER A 121 -6.12 3.33 -13.30
C SER A 121 -7.16 3.34 -12.16
N SER A 122 -7.09 2.35 -11.25
CA SER A 122 -7.92 2.35 -10.04
C SER A 122 -7.49 3.43 -9.04
N ALA A 123 -6.19 3.64 -8.81
CA ALA A 123 -5.68 4.75 -8.00
C ALA A 123 -6.13 6.11 -8.51
N ASN A 124 -6.09 6.29 -9.84
CA ASN A 124 -6.64 7.48 -10.45
C ASN A 124 -8.12 7.69 -10.08
N ALA A 125 -8.93 6.63 -10.16
CA ALA A 125 -10.35 6.70 -9.86
C ALA A 125 -10.64 7.05 -8.39
N TYR A 126 -10.03 6.37 -7.42
CA TYR A 126 -10.36 6.58 -6.01
C TYR A 126 -9.63 7.78 -5.36
N LEU A 127 -8.56 8.30 -5.96
CA LEU A 127 -7.84 9.46 -5.44
C LEU A 127 -8.19 10.76 -6.17
N THR A 128 -8.42 10.73 -7.48
CA THR A 128 -8.72 11.93 -8.28
C THR A 128 -10.21 12.05 -8.64
N GLY A 129 -11.00 11.01 -8.38
CA GLY A 129 -12.41 10.95 -8.73
C GLY A 129 -12.69 10.71 -10.23
N THR A 130 -11.65 10.47 -11.04
CA THR A 130 -11.77 10.31 -12.49
C THR A 130 -11.22 8.96 -12.94
N LYS A 131 -11.95 8.22 -13.79
CA LYS A 131 -11.41 7.02 -14.43
C LYS A 131 -10.46 7.39 -15.55
N THR A 132 -9.41 6.60 -15.72
CA THR A 132 -8.45 6.72 -16.83
C THR A 132 -8.21 5.35 -17.48
N ARG A 133 -7.28 5.26 -18.42
CA ARG A 133 -6.91 4.01 -19.10
C ARG A 133 -5.93 3.20 -18.26
N THR A 134 -5.85 1.90 -18.53
CA THR A 134 -4.98 0.97 -17.79
C THR A 134 -3.53 1.44 -17.77
N GLY A 135 -2.90 1.38 -16.59
CA GLY A 135 -1.49 1.73 -16.41
C GLY A 135 -1.18 3.22 -16.37
N MET A 136 -2.19 4.10 -16.40
CA MET A 136 -2.02 5.56 -16.35
C MET A 136 -2.38 6.13 -14.97
N ILE A 137 -1.66 7.17 -14.53
CA ILE A 137 -1.78 7.77 -13.19
C ILE A 137 -1.92 9.27 -13.33
N GLY A 138 -2.89 9.89 -12.64
CA GLY A 138 -3.06 11.33 -12.57
C GLY A 138 -3.37 12.01 -13.90
N VAL A 139 -3.83 11.26 -14.90
CA VAL A 139 -4.09 11.79 -16.25
C VAL A 139 -5.47 11.37 -16.75
N THR A 140 -6.06 12.21 -17.59
CA THR A 140 -7.33 11.93 -18.27
C THR A 140 -7.20 10.79 -19.28
N GLY A 141 -8.33 10.22 -19.71
CA GLY A 141 -8.39 9.21 -20.77
C GLY A 141 -8.06 9.73 -22.19
N ASN A 142 -7.71 11.01 -22.35
CA ASN A 142 -7.33 11.59 -23.65
C ASN A 142 -5.92 11.22 -24.08
N LEU A 143 -5.03 10.91 -23.13
CA LEU A 143 -3.69 10.42 -23.41
C LEU A 143 -3.72 8.90 -23.60
N HIS A 144 -2.65 8.34 -24.19
CA HIS A 144 -2.51 6.91 -24.46
C HIS A 144 -1.45 6.27 -23.56
N TYR A 145 -1.58 4.96 -23.36
CA TYR A 145 -0.62 4.14 -22.62
C TYR A 145 0.79 4.31 -23.21
N LYS A 146 1.78 4.58 -22.36
CA LYS A 146 3.20 4.82 -22.73
C LYS A 146 3.41 5.97 -23.72
N GLN A 147 2.44 6.87 -23.87
CA GLN A 147 2.61 8.04 -24.72
C GLN A 147 3.66 8.98 -24.11
N CYS A 148 4.75 9.18 -24.81
CA CYS A 148 5.84 10.07 -24.42
C CYS A 148 5.57 11.50 -24.92
N GLY A 149 5.93 12.50 -24.12
CA GLY A 149 5.73 13.90 -24.44
C GLY A 149 5.41 14.76 -23.22
N VAL A 150 5.32 16.07 -23.45
CA VAL A 150 4.92 17.06 -22.45
C VAL A 150 3.48 17.46 -22.70
N TRP A 151 2.64 17.32 -21.68
CA TRP A 151 1.20 17.54 -21.78
C TRP A 151 0.78 18.82 -21.05
N PRO A 152 -0.18 19.58 -21.60
CA PRO A 152 -0.76 20.71 -20.91
C PRO A 152 -1.70 20.26 -19.77
N ALA A 153 -2.00 21.18 -18.85
CA ALA A 153 -2.63 20.87 -17.56
C ALA A 153 -4.03 20.26 -17.66
N GLU A 154 -4.77 20.49 -18.74
CA GLU A 154 -6.08 19.90 -18.99
C GLU A 154 -6.06 18.37 -19.13
N HIS A 155 -4.89 17.78 -19.37
CA HIS A 155 -4.74 16.33 -19.38
C HIS A 155 -4.49 15.74 -17.98
N PHE A 156 -4.31 16.55 -16.94
CA PHE A 156 -4.02 16.10 -15.59
C PHE A 156 -5.29 16.02 -14.74
N THR A 157 -5.38 15.00 -13.90
CA THR A 157 -6.43 14.84 -12.89
C THR A 157 -5.82 15.03 -11.51
N HIS A 158 -6.45 15.87 -10.68
CA HIS A 158 -5.91 16.24 -9.38
C HIS A 158 -6.49 15.40 -8.25
N SER A 159 -5.63 14.97 -7.33
CA SER A 159 -6.02 14.11 -6.22
C SER A 159 -6.69 14.87 -5.08
N ALA A 160 -7.41 14.14 -4.23
CA ALA A 160 -7.92 14.65 -2.96
C ALA A 160 -6.79 15.11 -2.01
N LEU A 161 -5.59 14.54 -2.14
CA LEU A 161 -4.41 14.95 -1.36
C LEU A 161 -3.91 16.33 -1.83
N GLU A 162 -3.82 16.56 -3.14
CA GLU A 162 -3.49 17.88 -3.69
C GLU A 162 -4.53 18.92 -3.29
N ALA A 163 -5.83 18.56 -3.34
CA ALA A 163 -6.91 19.44 -2.90
C ALA A 163 -6.80 19.77 -1.39
N ALA A 164 -6.44 18.80 -0.56
CA ALA A 164 -6.22 19.01 0.87
C ALA A 164 -5.02 19.93 1.14
N SER A 165 -3.91 19.74 0.42
CA SER A 165 -2.73 20.61 0.49
C SER A 165 -3.06 22.05 0.09
N LYS A 166 -3.77 22.25 -1.04
CA LYS A 166 -4.26 23.57 -1.47
C LYS A 166 -5.21 24.23 -0.46
N ALA A 167 -5.94 23.43 0.31
CA ALA A 167 -6.80 23.91 1.39
C ALA A 167 -6.04 24.17 2.71
N GLY A 168 -4.70 24.10 2.72
CA GLY A 168 -3.86 24.33 3.89
C GLY A 168 -3.94 23.23 4.94
N LYS A 169 -4.38 22.02 4.57
CA LYS A 169 -4.37 20.86 5.46
C LYS A 169 -3.03 20.16 5.40
N ALA A 170 -2.63 19.55 6.53
CA ALA A 170 -1.53 18.61 6.53
C ALA A 170 -1.89 17.38 5.69
N THR A 171 -0.93 16.87 4.94
CA THR A 171 -1.12 15.74 4.02
C THR A 171 -0.05 14.68 4.22
N GLY A 172 -0.40 13.41 4.01
CA GLY A 172 0.54 12.31 4.13
C GLY A 172 0.25 11.15 3.19
N ILE A 173 1.32 10.48 2.77
CA ILE A 173 1.32 9.25 1.99
C ILE A 173 2.15 8.23 2.75
N LEU A 174 1.56 7.06 2.99
CA LEU A 174 2.21 5.95 3.65
C LEU A 174 1.91 4.67 2.88
N THR A 175 2.94 3.90 2.56
CA THR A 175 2.80 2.62 1.86
C THR A 175 3.90 1.64 2.26
N THR A 176 3.62 0.35 2.13
CA THR A 176 4.63 -0.72 2.20
C THR A 176 5.31 -0.96 0.86
N THR A 177 4.80 -0.38 -0.23
CA THR A 177 5.40 -0.49 -1.56
C THR A 177 6.49 0.58 -1.76
N ARG A 178 7.00 0.73 -2.99
CA ARG A 178 7.82 1.90 -3.33
C ARG A 178 6.91 3.12 -3.25
N ILE A 179 7.38 4.25 -2.72
CA ILE A 179 6.56 5.48 -2.67
C ILE A 179 6.18 5.97 -4.09
N THR A 180 6.92 5.51 -5.10
CA THR A 180 6.70 5.72 -6.54
C THR A 180 5.79 4.67 -7.20
N HIS A 181 5.37 3.62 -6.48
CA HIS A 181 4.44 2.62 -7.00
C HIS A 181 3.08 3.25 -7.35
N ALA A 182 2.29 2.56 -8.17
CA ALA A 182 1.05 3.13 -8.73
C ALA A 182 0.06 3.69 -7.69
N SER A 183 -0.23 2.91 -6.65
CA SER A 183 -1.23 3.23 -5.62
C SER A 183 -0.89 4.51 -4.83
N PRO A 184 0.33 4.70 -4.27
CA PRO A 184 0.73 5.98 -3.67
C PRO A 184 0.90 7.11 -4.68
N SER A 185 1.37 6.81 -5.89
CA SER A 185 1.58 7.80 -6.96
C SER A 185 0.31 8.48 -7.44
N GLY A 186 -0.87 7.83 -7.34
CA GLY A 186 -2.15 8.49 -7.62
C GLY A 186 -2.47 9.68 -6.70
N CYS A 187 -1.74 9.87 -5.60
CA CYS A 187 -1.88 11.04 -4.74
C CYS A 187 -1.19 12.29 -5.30
N TYR A 188 -0.22 12.16 -6.20
CA TYR A 188 0.68 13.28 -6.54
C TYR A 188 1.22 13.29 -7.98
N GLY A 189 1.22 12.15 -8.66
CA GLY A 189 1.94 11.95 -9.90
C GLY A 189 1.02 11.94 -11.12
N HIS A 190 1.56 12.42 -12.24
CA HIS A 190 0.89 12.46 -13.54
C HIS A 190 1.78 11.77 -14.58
N VAL A 191 1.46 10.52 -14.95
CA VAL A 191 2.22 9.73 -15.94
C VAL A 191 1.31 8.88 -16.82
N THR A 192 1.73 8.69 -18.07
CA THR A 192 1.05 7.82 -19.05
C THR A 192 1.45 6.34 -18.92
N PHE A 193 2.40 6.04 -18.05
CA PHE A 193 2.81 4.69 -17.74
C PHE A 193 3.33 4.61 -16.29
N ARG A 194 2.68 3.76 -15.49
CA ARG A 194 2.94 3.59 -14.05
C ARG A 194 4.38 3.21 -13.70
N ASP A 195 5.11 2.59 -14.61
CA ASP A 195 6.50 2.20 -14.36
C ASP A 195 7.49 3.34 -14.64
N PHE A 196 7.03 4.55 -14.99
CA PHE A 196 7.85 5.77 -14.98
C PHE A 196 8.17 6.22 -13.55
N GLU A 197 8.70 5.29 -12.74
CA GLU A 197 9.06 5.53 -11.35
C GLU A 197 10.35 6.36 -11.23
N GLY A 198 11.33 6.10 -12.11
CA GLY A 198 12.55 6.90 -12.27
C GLY A 198 12.79 7.33 -13.72
N ASP A 199 13.74 8.26 -13.91
CA ASP A 199 14.15 8.77 -15.23
C ASP A 199 14.76 7.67 -16.14
N VAL A 200 15.38 6.66 -15.53
CA VAL A 200 15.82 5.45 -16.23
C VAL A 200 14.68 4.71 -16.92
N ASP A 201 13.46 4.73 -16.35
CA ASP A 201 12.31 4.03 -16.93
C ASP A 201 11.66 4.84 -18.05
N LEU A 202 11.68 6.18 -17.92
CA LEU A 202 11.36 7.08 -19.03
C LEU A 202 12.31 6.85 -20.21
N GLN A 203 13.63 6.80 -19.97
CA GLN A 203 14.62 6.57 -21.03
C GLN A 203 14.36 5.24 -21.77
N LYS A 204 14.07 4.15 -21.05
CA LYS A 204 13.79 2.83 -21.63
C LYS A 204 12.62 2.84 -22.60
N VAL A 205 11.57 3.61 -22.34
CA VAL A 205 10.33 3.62 -23.14
C VAL A 205 10.32 4.74 -24.18
N CYS A 206 10.80 5.93 -23.79
CA CYS A 206 10.72 7.15 -24.59
C CYS A 206 11.98 7.43 -25.41
N GLY A 207 13.04 6.64 -25.28
CA GLY A 207 14.29 6.86 -25.99
C GLY A 207 14.81 8.27 -25.71
N GLU A 208 15.27 8.98 -26.74
CA GLU A 208 15.81 10.34 -26.63
C GLU A 208 14.79 11.40 -26.18
N THR A 209 13.49 11.19 -26.42
CA THR A 209 12.43 12.14 -26.02
C THR A 209 12.40 12.40 -24.52
N TYR A 210 12.90 11.46 -23.70
CA TYR A 210 12.94 11.65 -22.24
C TYR A 210 13.74 12.89 -21.81
N LYS A 211 14.69 13.36 -22.63
CA LYS A 211 15.50 14.55 -22.34
C LYS A 211 14.67 15.84 -22.29
N GLU A 212 13.55 15.87 -23.00
CA GLU A 212 12.59 16.97 -23.01
C GLU A 212 11.53 16.83 -21.90
N MET A 213 11.40 15.61 -21.33
CA MET A 213 10.42 15.23 -20.31
C MET A 213 10.96 15.54 -18.89
N HIS A 214 11.31 16.80 -18.65
CA HIS A 214 11.90 17.23 -17.38
C HIS A 214 11.02 16.88 -16.18
N CYS A 215 11.59 16.10 -15.25
CA CYS A 215 10.96 15.75 -13.99
C CYS A 215 9.58 15.07 -14.13
N GLN A 216 9.37 14.31 -15.21
CA GLN A 216 8.13 13.55 -15.40
C GLN A 216 8.17 12.15 -14.79
N ASP A 217 9.30 11.70 -14.23
CA ASP A 217 9.35 10.48 -13.44
C ASP A 217 8.73 10.70 -12.05
N LEU A 218 8.09 9.67 -11.50
CA LEU A 218 7.32 9.77 -10.25
C LEU A 218 8.21 10.16 -9.05
N ALA A 219 9.46 9.67 -8.98
CA ALA A 219 10.37 10.10 -7.92
C ALA A 219 10.65 11.60 -7.98
N CYS A 220 10.90 12.13 -9.18
CA CYS A 220 11.09 13.56 -9.37
C CYS A 220 9.80 14.35 -9.11
N GLN A 221 8.63 13.90 -9.57
CA GLN A 221 7.35 14.58 -9.30
C GLN A 221 7.05 14.63 -7.79
N LEU A 222 7.38 13.58 -7.03
CA LEU A 222 7.20 13.57 -5.58
C LEU A 222 8.02 14.66 -4.90
N ILE A 223 9.31 14.77 -5.24
CA ILE A 223 10.22 15.73 -4.57
C ILE A 223 10.14 17.12 -5.18
N TYR A 224 10.04 17.25 -6.49
CA TYR A 224 10.11 18.55 -7.13
C TYR A 224 8.78 19.28 -7.06
N ASN A 225 7.68 18.61 -7.44
CA ASN A 225 6.35 19.20 -7.53
C ASN A 225 5.56 19.09 -6.22
N ASN A 226 5.87 18.11 -5.36
CA ASN A 226 5.06 17.76 -4.19
C ASN A 226 5.84 17.71 -2.85
N ARG A 227 6.97 18.43 -2.75
CA ARG A 227 7.78 18.57 -1.52
C ARG A 227 7.08 19.15 -0.29
N ASP A 228 5.88 19.71 -0.46
CA ASP A 228 5.07 20.24 0.63
C ASP A 228 4.18 19.18 1.30
N ILE A 229 4.21 17.93 0.85
CA ILE A 229 3.59 16.82 1.57
C ILE A 229 4.32 16.62 2.92
N ASN A 230 3.58 16.69 4.03
CA ASN A 230 4.14 16.61 5.37
C ASN A 230 4.74 15.25 5.70
N VAL A 231 4.11 14.15 5.27
CA VAL A 231 4.60 12.80 5.60
C VAL A 231 4.64 11.96 4.34
N MET A 232 5.82 11.47 3.96
CA MET A 232 6.02 10.56 2.84
C MET A 232 6.81 9.36 3.34
N ILE A 233 6.16 8.20 3.49
CA ILE A 233 6.80 6.99 4.00
C ILE A 233 6.54 5.84 3.02
N GLY A 234 7.61 5.28 2.48
CA GLY A 234 7.54 4.18 1.52
C GLY A 234 8.92 3.60 1.25
N GLY A 235 8.99 2.47 0.56
CA GLY A 235 10.25 2.00 0.00
C GLY A 235 10.66 2.79 -1.26
N GLY A 236 11.59 2.24 -2.02
CA GLY A 236 11.96 2.73 -3.35
C GLY A 236 13.10 3.72 -3.38
N ALA A 237 13.99 3.71 -2.38
CA ALA A 237 15.11 4.64 -2.31
C ALA A 237 15.99 4.65 -3.58
N LYS A 238 16.09 3.54 -4.32
CA LYS A 238 16.84 3.44 -5.58
C LYS A 238 16.51 4.55 -6.58
N ASN A 239 15.23 4.94 -6.69
CA ASN A 239 14.77 5.94 -7.66
C ASN A 239 15.15 7.39 -7.29
N PHE A 240 15.75 7.60 -6.11
CA PHE A 240 16.09 8.93 -5.58
C PHE A 240 17.60 9.21 -5.55
N TYR A 241 18.43 8.24 -5.92
CA TYR A 241 19.90 8.38 -5.96
C TYR A 241 20.46 8.15 -7.36
N PRO A 242 21.59 8.80 -7.71
CA PRO A 242 22.31 8.59 -8.96
C PRO A 242 22.70 7.14 -9.22
N GLN A 243 22.75 6.76 -10.49
CA GLN A 243 23.20 5.45 -10.91
C GLN A 243 24.62 5.18 -10.41
N GLY A 244 24.80 4.05 -9.74
CA GLY A 244 26.10 3.61 -9.24
C GLY A 244 26.51 4.17 -7.88
N GLN A 245 25.84 5.22 -7.38
CA GLN A 245 26.04 5.73 -6.02
C GLN A 245 25.41 4.79 -5.00
N GLU A 246 26.16 4.44 -3.95
CA GLU A 246 25.62 3.66 -2.83
C GLU A 246 24.56 4.45 -2.05
N ILE A 247 23.47 3.78 -1.70
CA ILE A 247 22.40 4.36 -0.91
C ILE A 247 22.83 4.34 0.57
N PRO A 248 22.89 5.49 1.25
CA PRO A 248 23.29 5.55 2.66
C PRO A 248 22.40 4.64 3.53
N ASN A 249 23.01 3.94 4.49
CA ASN A 249 22.39 2.97 5.41
C ASN A 249 21.71 1.77 4.73
N GLN A 250 21.97 1.52 3.45
CA GLN A 250 21.43 0.37 2.70
C GLN A 250 22.54 -0.33 1.92
N PRO A 251 23.45 -1.05 2.61
CA PRO A 251 24.68 -1.59 2.03
C PRO A 251 24.39 -2.51 0.82
N GLY A 252 25.23 -2.40 -0.20
CA GLY A 252 25.10 -3.17 -1.45
C GLY A 252 24.01 -2.67 -2.41
N ASN A 253 23.20 -1.69 -2.02
CA ASN A 253 22.18 -1.09 -2.89
C ASN A 253 22.68 0.23 -3.48
N LYS A 254 22.41 0.43 -4.77
CA LYS A 254 22.83 1.60 -5.52
C LYS A 254 21.63 2.28 -6.17
N GLY A 255 21.74 3.60 -6.35
CA GLY A 255 20.75 4.38 -7.07
C GLY A 255 20.62 3.98 -8.54
N THR A 256 19.55 4.43 -9.17
CA THR A 256 19.20 4.11 -10.56
C THR A 256 19.11 5.33 -11.48
N ARG A 257 19.19 6.55 -10.94
CA ARG A 257 18.94 7.77 -11.72
C ARG A 257 20.05 8.08 -12.72
N LEU A 258 19.68 8.39 -13.96
CA LEU A 258 20.63 8.70 -15.04
C LEU A 258 21.03 10.18 -15.07
N ASP A 259 20.21 11.04 -14.51
CA ASP A 259 20.39 12.50 -14.48
C ASP A 259 21.41 13.00 -13.43
N ASN A 260 22.10 12.08 -12.74
CA ASN A 260 23.09 12.37 -11.69
C ASN A 260 22.54 13.22 -10.52
N ARG A 261 21.21 13.24 -10.32
CA ARG A 261 20.56 13.97 -9.23
C ARG A 261 20.36 13.09 -8.01
N THR A 262 20.57 13.68 -6.83
CA THR A 262 20.20 13.07 -5.55
C THR A 262 18.96 13.79 -5.03
N LEU A 263 17.78 13.27 -5.35
CA LEU A 263 16.51 13.92 -5.03
C LEU A 263 16.30 14.07 -3.51
N VAL A 264 16.79 13.13 -2.70
CA VAL A 264 16.75 13.26 -1.23
C VAL A 264 17.47 14.54 -0.78
N SER A 265 18.66 14.81 -1.31
CA SER A 265 19.43 16.01 -0.98
C SER A 265 18.72 17.28 -1.45
N GLU A 266 18.05 17.24 -2.60
CA GLU A 266 17.23 18.36 -3.09
C GLU A 266 16.03 18.65 -2.17
N TRP A 267 15.37 17.60 -1.66
CA TRP A 267 14.28 17.73 -0.69
C TRP A 267 14.78 18.34 0.62
N ILE A 268 15.88 17.82 1.17
CA ILE A 268 16.51 18.32 2.39
C ILE A 268 16.87 19.80 2.25
N ALA A 269 17.60 20.16 1.18
CA ALA A 269 18.00 21.54 0.93
C ALA A 269 16.80 22.49 0.81
N TYR A 270 15.70 22.03 0.21
CA TYR A 270 14.46 22.81 0.18
C TYR A 270 13.86 23.03 1.56
N GLN A 271 13.75 21.99 2.41
CA GLN A 271 13.19 22.16 3.75
C GLN A 271 14.05 23.10 4.60
N GLU A 272 15.38 23.02 4.48
CA GLU A 272 16.32 23.93 5.13
C GLU A 272 16.14 25.37 4.65
N GLN A 273 16.02 25.58 3.34
CA GLN A 273 15.77 26.90 2.75
C GLN A 273 14.46 27.52 3.27
N GLN A 274 13.43 26.70 3.49
CA GLN A 274 12.15 27.15 4.04
C GLN A 274 12.16 27.31 5.57
N GLY A 275 13.27 26.97 6.25
CA GLY A 275 13.36 27.01 7.72
C GLY A 275 12.41 26.01 8.41
N ARG A 276 12.02 24.93 7.72
CA ARG A 276 11.04 23.95 8.21
C ARG A 276 11.72 22.89 9.06
N LYS A 277 10.98 22.38 10.04
CA LYS A 277 11.47 21.28 10.88
C LYS A 277 11.22 19.96 10.17
N TYR A 278 12.27 19.34 9.66
CA TYR A 278 12.16 18.12 8.89
C TYR A 278 12.95 16.95 9.51
N LYS A 279 12.62 15.74 9.08
CA LYS A 279 13.40 14.53 9.35
C LYS A 279 13.43 13.66 8.11
N PHE A 280 14.62 13.14 7.80
CA PHE A 280 14.84 12.12 6.78
C PHE A 280 15.23 10.81 7.45
N ILE A 281 14.59 9.71 7.05
CA ILE A 281 14.86 8.36 7.56
C ILE A 281 15.14 7.45 6.37
N ASN A 282 16.26 6.73 6.40
CA ASN A 282 16.72 5.85 5.33
C ASN A 282 17.01 4.41 5.75
N SER A 283 16.65 4.04 6.99
CA SER A 283 16.66 2.64 7.44
C SER A 283 15.51 2.35 8.41
N PRO A 284 15.07 1.08 8.53
CA PRO A 284 14.06 0.68 9.52
C PRO A 284 14.50 0.96 10.96
N GLN A 285 15.78 0.75 11.27
CA GLN A 285 16.34 0.94 12.61
C GLN A 285 16.36 2.41 13.01
N ASP A 286 16.71 3.31 12.10
CA ASP A 286 16.64 4.75 12.33
C ASP A 286 15.21 5.20 12.59
N PHE A 287 14.22 4.60 11.91
CA PHE A 287 12.80 4.93 12.16
C PHE A 287 12.37 4.62 13.60
N ASN A 288 12.82 3.49 14.15
CA ASN A 288 12.41 3.08 15.50
C ASN A 288 13.06 3.91 16.61
N THR A 289 14.26 4.45 16.37
CA THR A 289 15.00 5.24 17.35
C THR A 289 14.77 6.75 17.22
N ALA A 290 14.18 7.19 16.10
CA ALA A 290 13.92 8.60 15.84
C ALA A 290 12.83 9.20 16.75
N ASP A 291 13.13 10.39 17.29
CA ASP A 291 12.13 11.28 17.90
C ASP A 291 11.46 12.16 16.84
N PHE A 292 10.14 12.09 16.72
CA PHE A 292 9.33 12.86 15.77
C PHE A 292 8.58 14.03 16.41
N SER A 293 8.74 14.28 17.71
CA SER A 293 7.97 15.27 18.49
C SER A 293 8.05 16.71 17.94
N ASN A 294 9.14 17.05 17.26
CA ASN A 294 9.39 18.36 16.67
C ASN A 294 9.60 18.27 15.15
N THR A 295 8.93 17.33 14.47
CA THR A 295 9.01 17.12 13.02
C THR A 295 7.71 17.54 12.34
N GLU A 296 7.79 18.47 11.38
CA GLU A 296 6.67 18.95 10.56
C GLU A 296 6.65 18.29 9.16
N TYR A 297 7.83 17.89 8.68
CA TYR A 297 8.04 17.24 7.39
C TYR A 297 8.89 15.97 7.54
N LEU A 298 8.40 14.83 7.06
CA LEU A 298 9.05 13.53 7.17
C LEU A 298 9.13 12.87 5.80
N LEU A 299 10.36 12.55 5.37
CA LEU A 299 10.62 11.66 4.25
C LEU A 299 11.27 10.38 4.78
N GLY A 300 10.54 9.27 4.71
CA GLY A 300 11.00 7.94 5.11
C GLY A 300 11.14 7.04 3.89
N LEU A 301 12.39 6.69 3.55
CA LEU A 301 12.77 5.74 2.50
C LEU A 301 13.59 4.58 3.08
N PRO A 302 13.05 3.76 4.00
CA PRO A 302 13.83 2.76 4.74
C PRO A 302 14.32 1.57 3.90
N TYR A 303 13.80 1.38 2.68
CA TYR A 303 14.21 0.26 1.82
C TYR A 303 14.55 0.73 0.40
N PRO A 304 15.45 0.01 -0.29
CA PRO A 304 15.86 0.36 -1.66
C PRO A 304 14.75 0.16 -2.68
N ASP A 305 13.87 -0.81 -2.43
CA ASP A 305 12.72 -1.20 -3.25
C ASP A 305 11.48 -1.24 -2.34
N HIS A 306 10.47 -2.07 -2.60
CA HIS A 306 9.39 -2.37 -1.67
C HIS A 306 9.92 -2.67 -0.25
N MET A 307 9.11 -2.33 0.76
CA MET A 307 9.38 -2.82 2.10
C MET A 307 9.22 -4.34 2.14
N LEU A 308 9.94 -4.99 3.04
CA LEU A 308 9.84 -6.44 3.24
C LEU A 308 8.43 -6.87 3.65
N TYR A 309 8.05 -8.09 3.26
CA TYR A 309 6.82 -8.69 3.75
C TYR A 309 6.88 -8.91 5.27
N THR A 310 5.70 -9.01 5.91
CA THR A 310 5.62 -9.05 7.38
C THR A 310 6.37 -10.23 7.99
N ASP A 311 6.46 -11.35 7.27
CA ASP A 311 7.17 -12.58 7.64
C ASP A 311 8.67 -12.56 7.31
N GLU A 312 9.13 -11.60 6.51
CA GLU A 312 10.54 -11.38 6.18
C GLU A 312 11.20 -10.35 7.09
N LYS A 313 10.41 -9.49 7.73
CA LYS A 313 10.90 -8.46 8.67
C LYS A 313 11.47 -9.09 9.93
N SER A 314 12.59 -8.53 10.40
CA SER A 314 13.06 -8.83 11.75
C SER A 314 12.11 -8.23 12.80
N ALA A 315 12.10 -8.82 14.00
CA ALA A 315 11.16 -8.45 15.07
C ALA A 315 11.34 -7.00 15.57
N ASP A 316 12.51 -6.43 15.34
CA ASP A 316 12.90 -5.05 15.69
C ASP A 316 12.59 -4.04 14.59
N GLU A 317 11.98 -4.43 13.45
CA GLU A 317 11.58 -3.48 12.41
C GLU A 317 10.18 -2.88 12.64
N PRO A 318 9.92 -1.64 12.19
CA PRO A 318 8.62 -1.01 12.37
C PRO A 318 7.52 -1.72 11.56
N SER A 319 6.39 -1.95 12.22
CA SER A 319 5.17 -2.43 11.58
C SER A 319 4.47 -1.32 10.79
N LEU A 320 3.58 -1.70 9.87
CA LEU A 320 2.70 -0.75 9.17
C LEU A 320 1.90 0.12 10.17
N MET A 321 1.48 -0.48 11.29
CA MET A 321 0.82 0.22 12.39
C MET A 321 1.71 1.31 12.99
N ARG A 322 3.00 1.01 13.27
CA ARG A 322 3.95 1.99 13.83
C ARG A 322 4.20 3.17 12.89
N TYR A 323 4.38 2.89 11.60
CA TYR A 323 4.47 3.96 10.59
C TYR A 323 3.19 4.81 10.59
N THR A 324 2.01 4.18 10.64
CA THR A 324 0.71 4.87 10.62
C THR A 324 0.52 5.76 11.84
N GLN A 325 0.85 5.27 13.04
CA GLN A 325 0.79 6.05 14.28
C GLN A 325 1.73 7.26 14.27
N THR A 326 2.83 7.20 13.54
CA THR A 326 3.78 8.32 13.40
C THR A 326 3.27 9.36 12.42
N ALA A 327 2.49 8.95 11.42
CA ALA A 327 1.93 9.84 10.41
C ALA A 327 0.68 10.62 10.87
N ILE A 328 0.00 10.15 11.92
CA ILE A 328 -1.22 10.75 12.51
C ILE A 328 -0.84 11.70 13.66
#